data_AF-A0A959IDN2-F1
#
_entry.id   AF-A0A959IDN2-F1
#
_cell.length_a   1.000
_cell.length_b   1.000
_cell.length_c   1.000
_cell.angle_alpha   90.00
_cell.angle_beta   90.00
_cell.angle_gamma   90.00
#
_symmetry.space_group_name_H-M   'P 1'
#
loop_
_entity.id
_entity.type
_entity.pdbx_description
1 polymer ?
#
loop_
_entity_poly.entity_id
_entity_poly.type
_entity_poly.pdbx_seq_one_letter_code
_entity_poly.pdbx_strand_id
1 'polypeptide(L)' 'MEKDPAYVGLYYHLGKWYERQKRFQEAFHTYRRGMDIAKQAKDEHAYSELAAAKMGLGDDEDFA' A
#
# COMPACT_ATOMS: atom_id res chain seq x y z
N MET A 1 -20.71 -4.93 11.01
CA MET A 1 -19.29 -5.36 10.94
C MET A 1 -18.55 -4.33 10.11
N GLU A 2 -18.15 -3.21 10.71
CA GLU A 2 -17.21 -2.29 10.07
C GLU A 2 -15.89 -3.03 9.93
N LYS A 3 -15.47 -3.25 8.68
CA LYS A 3 -14.11 -3.70 8.42
C LYS A 3 -13.21 -2.56 8.90
N ASP A 4 -12.48 -2.81 9.97
CA ASP A 4 -11.70 -1.82 10.69
C ASP A 4 -10.79 -1.04 9.71
N PRO A 5 -11.06 0.25 9.46
CA PRO A 5 -10.27 1.08 8.53
C PRO A 5 -8.78 1.09 8.88
N ALA A 6 -8.45 0.85 10.15
CA ALA A 6 -7.08 0.75 10.64
C ALA A 6 -6.28 -0.38 9.97
N TYR A 7 -6.93 -1.46 9.53
CA TYR A 7 -6.22 -2.60 8.93
C TYR A 7 -5.60 -2.27 7.57
N VAL A 8 -6.28 -1.45 6.77
CA VAL A 8 -5.76 -1.00 5.46
C VAL A 8 -4.67 0.06 5.65
N GLY A 9 -4.86 0.98 6.60
CA GLY A 9 -3.85 2.00 6.95
C GLY A 9 -2.52 1.41 7.45
N LEU A 10 -2.52 0.20 8.02
CA LEU A 10 -1.28 -0.48 8.43
C LEU A 10 -0.35 -0.78 7.24
N TYR A 11 -0.90 -1.10 6.07
CA TYR A 11 -0.09 -1.32 4.86
C TYR A 11 0.60 -0.04 4.41
N TYR A 12 -0.05 1.12 4.57
CA TYR A 12 0.55 2.41 4.26
C TYR A 12 1.76 2.66 5.16
N HIS A 13 1.58 2.53 6.48
CA HIS A 13 2.66 2.78 7.43
C HIS A 13 3.82 1.80 7.28
N LEU A 14 3.53 0.51 7.02
CA LEU A 14 4.56 -0.50 6.78
C LEU A 14 5.35 -0.20 5.50
N GLY A 15 4.68 0.19 4.41
CA GLY A 15 5.36 0.59 3.18
C GLY A 15 6.25 1.82 3.39
N LYS A 16 5.77 2.86 4.10
CA LYS A 16 6.60 4.04 4.42
C LYS A 16 7.79 3.68 5.30
N TRP A 17 7.63 2.69 6.17
CA TRP A 17 8.75 2.18 6.96
C TRP A 17 9.81 1.51 6.07
N TYR A 18 9.40 0.66 5.12
CA TYR A 18 10.32 0.07 4.14
C TYR A 18 11.01 1.14 3.27
N GLU A 19 10.30 2.18 2.82
CA GLU A 19 10.90 3.31 2.08
C GLU A 19 12.03 3.97 2.86
N ARG A 20 11.82 4.25 4.15
CA ARG A 20 12.85 4.87 5.02
C ARG A 20 14.10 4.00 5.13
N GLN A 21 13.95 2.68 4.99
CA GLN A 21 15.03 1.72 4.99
C GLN A 21 15.62 1.48 3.58
N LYS A 22 15.21 2.25 2.56
CA LYS A 22 15.56 2.08 1.14
C LYS A 22 15.19 0.70 0.58
N ARG A 23 14.21 0.06 1.21
CA ARG A 23 13.69 -1.27 0.91
C ARG A 23 12.51 -1.13 -0.07
N PHE A 24 12.78 -0.56 -1.25
CA PHE A 24 11.74 -0.08 -2.16
C PHE A 24 10.87 -1.20 -2.73
N GLN A 25 11.45 -2.36 -3.04
CA GLN A 25 10.69 -3.53 -3.52
C GLN A 25 9.68 -4.01 -2.48
N GLU A 26 10.07 -4.08 -1.21
CA GLU A 26 9.16 -4.49 -0.14
C GLU A 26 8.10 -3.45 0.14
N ALA A 27 8.43 -2.15 0.04
CA ALA A 27 7.46 -1.07 0.11
C ALA A 27 6.42 -1.20 -1.02
N PHE A 28 6.87 -1.40 -2.25
CA PHE A 28 6.01 -1.56 -3.44
C PHE A 28 5.03 -2.73 -3.28
N HIS A 29 5.54 -3.92 -2.93
CA HIS A 29 4.69 -5.09 -2.72
C HIS A 29 3.74 -4.93 -1.53
N THR A 30 4.17 -4.22 -0.48
CA THR A 30 3.33 -3.91 0.68
C THR A 30 2.15 -3.02 0.28
N TYR A 31 2.39 -1.96 -0.48
CA TYR A 31 1.31 -1.10 -0.98
C TYR A 31 0.36 -1.85 -1.90
N ARG A 32 0.89 -2.65 -2.83
CA ARG A 32 0.07 -3.46 -3.73
C ARG A 32 -0.85 -4.41 -2.97
N ARG A 33 -0.32 -5.09 -1.95
CA ARG A 33 -1.13 -5.95 -1.07
C ARG A 33 -2.18 -5.17 -0.28
N GLY A 34 -1.83 -3.99 0.22
CA GLY A 34 -2.77 -3.10 0.88
C GLY A 34 -3.91 -2.69 -0.04
N MET A 35 -3.62 -2.38 -1.31
CA MET A 35 -4.62 -2.01 -2.32
C MET A 35 -5.62 -3.15 -2.57
N ASP A 36 -5.16 -4.40 -2.65
CA ASP A 36 -6.04 -5.56 -2.80
C ASP A 36 -7.02 -5.69 -1.63
N ILE A 37 -6.54 -5.44 -0.41
CA ILE A 37 -7.35 -5.50 0.82
C ILE A 37 -8.32 -4.32 0.88
N ALA A 38 -7.87 -3.11 0.53
CA ALA A 38 -8.71 -1.91 0.43
C ALA A 38 -9.87 -2.13 -0.54
N LYS A 39 -9.58 -2.72 -1.71
CA LYS A 39 -10.58 -3.07 -2.72
C LYS A 39 -11.60 -4.07 -2.20
N GLN A 40 -11.16 -5.10 -1.47
CA GLN A 40 -12.05 -6.07 -0.80
C GLN A 40 -12.88 -5.45 0.33
N ALA A 41 -12.35 -4.40 0.96
CA ALA A 41 -13.04 -3.64 2.00
C ALA A 41 -14.00 -2.57 1.43
N LYS A 42 -13.92 -2.28 0.12
CA LYS A 42 -14.58 -1.13 -0.53
C LYS A 42 -14.16 0.20 0.10
N ASP A 43 -12.91 0.28 0.56
CA ASP A 43 -12.31 1.49 1.10
C ASP A 43 -11.55 2.22 -0.01
N GLU A 44 -12.25 3.11 -0.71
CA GLU A 44 -11.69 3.89 -1.83
C GLU A 44 -10.65 4.91 -1.36
N HIS A 45 -10.79 5.41 -0.14
CA HIS A 45 -9.86 6.39 0.42
C HIS A 45 -8.50 5.74 0.66
N ALA A 46 -8.47 4.63 1.39
CA ALA A 46 -7.23 3.93 1.67
C ALA A 46 -6.60 3.33 0.40
N TYR A 47 -7.42 2.85 -0.55
CA TYR A 47 -6.92 2.44 -1.87
C TYR A 47 -6.19 3.58 -2.58
N SER A 48 -6.75 4.78 -2.58
CA SER A 48 -6.17 5.94 -3.26
C SER A 48 -4.85 6.37 -2.61
N GLU A 49 -4.76 6.37 -1.28
CA GLU A 49 -3.52 6.68 -0.57
C GLU A 49 -2.40 5.68 -0.87
N LEU A 50 -2.74 4.38 -0.88
CA LEU A 50 -1.79 3.31 -1.19
C LEU A 50 -1.34 3.35 -2.66
N ALA A 51 -2.25 3.63 -3.59
CA ALA A 51 -1.95 3.77 -5.00
C ALA A 51 -0.99 4.94 -5.25
N ALA A 52 -1.24 6.09 -4.61
CA ALA A 52 -0.36 7.25 -4.69
C ALA A 52 1.03 6.95 -4.11
N ALA A 53 1.10 6.24 -2.98
CA ALA A 53 2.37 5.83 -2.39
C ALA A 53 3.15 4.85 -3.29
N LYS A 54 2.48 3.85 -3.87
CA LYS A 54 3.07 2.90 -4.84
C LYS A 54 3.63 3.63 -6.06
N MET A 55 2.85 4.53 -6.67
CA MET A 55 3.26 5.30 -7.85
C MET A 55 4.51 6.14 -7.59
N GLY A 56 4.69 6.64 -6.36
CA GLY A 56 5.91 7.35 -5.97
C GLY A 56 7.18 6.48 -5.98
N LEU A 57 7.06 5.16 -6.02
CA LEU A 57 8.18 4.22 -6.07
C LEU A 57 8.54 3.74 -7.47
N GLY A 58 7.54 3.63 -8.35
CA GLY A 58 7.69 3.10 -9.71
C GLY A 58 6.49 2.26 -10.11
N ASP A 59 6.60 1.59 -11.25
CA ASP A 59 5.55 0.73 -11.81
C ASP A 59 5.91 -0.75 -11.67
N ASP A 60 4.98 -1.63 -12.05
CA ASP A 60 5.21 -3.08 -11.91
C ASP A 60 6.42 -3.57 -12.73
N GLU A 61 6.84 -2.87 -13.79
CA GLU A 61 8.08 -3.19 -14.54
C GLU A 61 9.36 -2.95 -13.73
N ASP A 62 9.36 -1.98 -12.81
CA ASP A 62 10.52 -1.66 -11.96
C ASP A 62 10.75 -2.70 -10.84
N PHE A 63 9.71 -3.48 -10.52
CA PHE A 63 9.67 -4.40 -9.38
C PHE A 63 9.12 -5.80 -9.75
N ALA A 64 9.14 -6.16 -11.03
CA ALA A 64 8.71 -7.47 -11.56
C ALA A 64 9.69 -8.60 -11.22
#